data_AF-A0A9Q9SQX0-F1
#
_entry.id   AF-A0A9Q9SQX0-F1
#
_cell.length_a   1.000
_cell.length_b   1.000
_cell.length_c   1.000
_cell.angle_alpha   90.00
_cell.angle_beta   90.00
_cell.angle_gamma   90.00
#
_symmetry.space_group_name_H-M   'P 1'
#
loop_
_entity.id
_entity.type
_entity.pdbx_description
1 polymer ?
#
loop_
_entity_poly.entity_id
_entity_poly.type
_entity_poly.pdbx_seq_one_letter_code
_entity_poly.pdbx_strand_id
1 'polypeptide(L)' 'MPADKLGRYMRSPEFLKRANEAVAEAVRDLESCGIRPVYLDRKTGRIVGGSEDVLRENGSCEERLTSGRSQNA' A
#
# COMPACT_ATOMS: atom_id res chain seq x y z
N MET A 1 16.09 25.96 -4.60
CA MET A 1 15.91 24.54 -5.00
C MET A 1 14.70 24.46 -5.93
N PRO A 2 14.75 23.74 -7.08
CA PRO A 2 13.54 23.44 -7.83
C PRO A 2 12.59 22.64 -6.94
N ALA A 3 11.33 23.07 -6.85
CA ALA A 3 10.34 22.52 -5.92
C ALA A 3 10.13 21.00 -6.09
N ASP A 4 10.36 20.46 -7.30
CA ASP A 4 10.00 19.09 -7.65
C ASP A 4 11.14 18.06 -7.53
N LYS A 5 12.29 18.42 -6.94
CA LYS A 5 13.43 17.49 -6.84
C LYS A 5 13.07 16.21 -6.08
N LEU A 6 12.36 16.34 -4.95
CA LEU A 6 11.94 15.19 -4.15
C LEU A 6 10.91 14.34 -4.91
N GLY A 7 9.89 14.97 -5.49
CA GLY A 7 8.85 14.27 -6.24
C GLY A 7 9.38 13.57 -7.50
N ARG A 8 10.46 14.07 -8.10
CA ARG A 8 11.15 13.39 -9.20
C ARG A 8 11.95 12.19 -8.71
N TYR A 9 12.66 12.33 -7.60
CA TYR A 9 13.41 11.23 -6.99
C TYR A 9 12.49 10.10 -6.52
N MET A 10 11.37 10.41 -5.87
CA MET A 10 10.38 9.42 -5.42
C MET A 10 9.75 8.61 -6.58
N ARG A 11 9.72 9.18 -7.79
CA ARG A 11 9.25 8.50 -9.00
C ARG A 11 10.38 7.87 -9.81
N SER A 12 11.62 7.98 -9.36
CA SER A 12 12.75 7.45 -10.09
C SER A 12 12.79 5.92 -9.98
N PRO A 13 13.26 5.22 -11.03
CA PRO A 13 13.40 3.76 -11.00
C PRO A 13 14.27 3.27 -9.84
N GLU A 14 15.30 4.03 -9.47
CA GLU A 14 16.23 3.69 -8.41
C GLU A 14 15.56 3.73 -7.03
N PHE A 15 14.73 4.74 -6.78
CA PHE A 15 13.95 4.83 -5.55
C PHE A 15 12.95 3.68 -5.47
N LEU A 16 12.20 3.43 -6.54
CA LEU A 16 11.22 2.35 -6.60
C LEU A 16 11.88 0.99 -6.36
N LYS A 17 13.07 0.75 -6.94
CA LYS A 17 13.84 -0.48 -6.70
C LYS A 17 14.17 -0.65 -5.22
N ARG A 18 14.78 0.36 -4.60
CA ARG A 18 15.15 0.31 -3.16
C ARG A 18 13.94 0.14 -2.25
N ALA A 19 12.85 0.85 -2.55
CA ALA A 19 11.62 0.73 -1.79
C ALA A 19 11.03 -0.69 -1.88
N ASN A 20 10.99 -1.27 -3.08
CA ASN A 20 10.50 -2.64 -3.28
C ASN A 20 11.39 -3.67 -2.59
N GLU A 21 12.71 -3.51 -2.62
CA GLU A 21 13.67 -4.38 -1.91
C GLU A 21 13.44 -4.33 -0.39
N ALA A 22 13.31 -3.13 0.18
CA ALA A 22 13.04 -2.96 1.62
C ALA A 22 11.69 -3.55 2.04
N VAL A 23 10.65 -3.39 1.21
CA VAL A 23 9.33 -4.01 1.47
C VAL A 23 9.43 -5.54 1.41
N ALA A 24 10.17 -6.10 0.46
CA ALA A 24 10.35 -7.55 0.34
C ALA A 24 11.13 -8.15 1.52
N GLU A 25 12.09 -7.41 2.08
CA GLU A 25 12.76 -7.79 3.33
C GLU A 25 11.81 -7.78 4.52
N ALA A 26 11.09 -6.69 4.74
CA ALA A 26 10.12 -6.59 5.83
C ALA A 26 9.03 -7.66 5.76
N VAL A 27 8.56 -8.00 4.55
CA VAL A 27 7.59 -9.09 4.35
C VAL A 27 8.18 -10.44 4.78
N ARG A 28 9.42 -10.76 4.39
CA ARG A 28 10.09 -12.01 4.79
C ARG A 28 10.24 -12.11 6.30
N ASP A 29 10.55 -11.01 6.97
CA ASP A 29 10.66 -10.97 8.43
C ASP A 29 9.31 -11.25 9.11
N LEU A 30 8.23 -10.65 8.61
CA LEU A 30 6.87 -10.91 9.09
C LEU A 30 6.47 -12.37 8.88
N GLU A 31 6.76 -12.94 7.72
CA GLU A 31 6.50 -14.35 7.42
C GLU A 31 7.29 -15.29 8.34
N SER A 32 8.54 -14.95 8.67
CA SER A 32 9.36 -15.70 9.63
C SER A 32 8.75 -15.72 11.04
N CYS A 33 7.98 -14.68 11.37
CA CYS A 33 7.22 -14.55 12.61
C CYS A 33 5.82 -15.21 12.50
N GLY A 34 5.50 -15.88 11.39
CA GLY A 34 4.22 -16.52 11.14
C GLY A 34 3.09 -15.54 10.75
N ILE A 35 3.42 -14.27 10.49
CA ILE A 35 2.46 -13.26 10.05
C ILE A 35 2.40 -13.30 8.52
N ARG A 36 1.29 -13.80 7.98
CA ARG A 36 1.10 -13.89 6.53
C ARG A 36 0.65 -12.53 5.96
N PRO A 37 1.38 -11.97 4.99
CA PRO A 37 0.98 -10.72 4.34
C PRO A 37 -0.30 -10.92 3.51
N VAL A 38 -1.07 -9.85 3.41
CA VAL A 38 -2.28 -9.78 2.60
C VAL A 38 -2.12 -8.62 1.63
N TYR A 39 -2.27 -8.88 0.33
CA TYR A 39 -2.05 -7.86 -0.70
C TYR A 39 -3.36 -7.29 -1.20
N LEU A 40 -3.41 -6.00 -1.48
CA LEU A 40 -4.54 -5.36 -2.14
C LEU A 40 -4.18 -5.10 -3.61
N ASP A 41 -4.91 -5.70 -4.53
CA ASP A 41 -4.83 -5.35 -5.94
C ASP A 41 -5.45 -3.97 -6.15
N ARG A 42 -4.62 -2.99 -6.51
CA ARG A 42 -5.03 -1.60 -6.74
C ARG A 42 -5.98 -1.44 -7.92
N LYS A 43 -5.97 -2.36 -8.89
CA LYS A 43 -6.84 -2.26 -10.09
C LYS A 43 -8.23 -2.77 -9.80
N THR A 44 -8.33 -3.88 -9.07
CA THR A 44 -9.60 -4.57 -8.81
C THR A 44 -10.17 -4.25 -7.44
N GLY A 45 -9.38 -3.65 -6.54
CA GLY A 45 -9.72 -3.41 -5.15
C GLY A 45 -9.83 -4.70 -4.32
N ARG A 46 -9.40 -5.84 -4.87
CA ARG A 46 -9.53 -7.13 -4.20
C ARG A 46 -8.31 -7.47 -3.39
N ILE A 47 -8.54 -8.13 -2.27
CA ILE A 47 -7.49 -8.76 -1.50
C ILE A 47 -7.00 -10.02 -2.25
N VAL A 48 -5.69 -10.18 -2.37
CA VAL A 48 -5.00 -11.29 -3.04
C VAL A 48 -3.97 -11.90 -2.09
N GLY A 49 -3.80 -13.23 -2.13
CA GLY A 49 -2.78 -13.95 -1.34
C GLY A 49 -3.23 -14.43 0.04
N GLY A 50 -4.49 -14.20 0.44
CA GLY A 50 -5.08 -14.93 1.56
C GLY A 50 -5.36 -16.37 1.13
N SER A 51 -5.01 -17.36 1.96
CA SER A 51 -5.55 -18.71 1.76
C SER A 51 -7.05 -18.61 1.92
N GLU A 52 -7.76 -18.79 0.82
CA GLU A 52 -9.18 -19.10 0.80
C GLU A 52 -9.43 -20.16 1.90
N ASP A 53 -10.42 -19.94 2.78
CA ASP A 53 -10.86 -20.80 3.91
C ASP A 53 -10.62 -20.35 5.36
N VAL A 54 -10.44 -19.05 5.65
CA VAL A 54 -10.81 -18.54 6.99
C VAL A 54 -11.75 -17.35 6.87
N LEU A 55 -13.03 -17.70 6.80
CA LEU A 55 -14.21 -17.01 7.31
C LEU A 55 -14.39 -15.53 6.92
N ARG A 56 -15.45 -15.34 6.12
CA ARG A 56 -16.42 -14.25 6.24
C ARG A 56 -16.44 -13.70 7.67
N GLU A 57 -16.01 -12.46 7.86
CA GLU A 57 -16.81 -11.37 8.45
C GLU A 57 -16.01 -10.07 8.49
N ASN A 58 -16.53 -9.08 7.77
CA ASN A 58 -16.44 -7.65 8.04
C ASN A 58 -15.06 -7.04 8.30
N GLY A 59 -14.44 -6.55 7.21
CA GLY A 59 -13.39 -5.55 7.26
C GLY A 59 -13.42 -4.70 5.99
N SER A 60 -14.54 -4.01 5.75
CA SER A 60 -14.63 -2.97 4.72
C SER A 60 -13.56 -1.91 5.02
N CYS A 61 -12.44 -1.92 4.28
CA CYS A 61 -11.47 -0.82 4.29
C CYS A 61 -12.03 0.38 3.52
N GLU A 62 -13.18 0.89 3.96
CA GLU A 62 -13.76 2.16 3.52
C GLU A 62 -13.73 3.12 4.72
N GLU A 63 -12.69 3.95 4.79
CA GLU A 63 -12.65 5.26 5.47
C GLU A 63 -11.25 5.86 5.16
N ARG A 64 -11.05 7.06 4.62
CA ARG A 64 -11.90 8.25 4.51
C ARG A 64 -11.25 9.20 3.47
N LEU A 65 -11.70 9.20 2.20
CA LEU A 65 -11.44 10.31 1.26
C LEU A 65 -12.64 11.27 1.28
N THR A 66 -12.91 11.89 2.42
CA THR A 66 -13.86 12.99 2.48
C THR A 66 -13.18 14.26 1.96
N SER A 67 -13.42 14.51 0.67
CA SER A 67 -13.62 15.82 0.04
C SER A 67 -13.49 17.02 0.98
N GLY A 68 -12.36 17.72 0.91
CA GLY A 68 -12.21 19.09 1.38
C GLY A 68 -12.54 20.09 0.29
N ARG A 69 -13.79 20.14 -0.20
CA ARG A 69 -14.29 21.24 -1.05
C ARG A 69 -14.81 22.36 -0.13
N SER A 70 -13.92 23.23 0.34
CA SER A 70 -14.33 24.51 0.93
C SER A 70 -14.58 25.51 -0.19
N GLN A 71 -15.84 25.67 -0.58
CA GLN A 71 -16.29 26.87 -1.28
C GLN A 71 -16.41 27.96 -0.22
N ASN A 72 -15.50 28.94 -0.25
CA ASN A 72 -15.72 30.17 0.50
C ASN A 72 -16.55 31.10 -0.37
N ALA A 73 -17.74 31.43 0.15
CA ALA A 73 -18.59 32.53 -0.27
C ALA A 73 -18.01 33.86 0.23
#